data_AF-A0A9E2R2T1-F1
#
_entry.id   AF-A0A9E2R2T1-F1
#
_cell.length_a   1.000
_cell.length_b   1.000
_cell.length_c   1.000
_cell.angle_alpha   90.00
_cell.angle_beta   90.00
_cell.angle_gamma   90.00
#
_symmetry.space_group_name_H-M   'P 1'
#
loop_
_entity.id
_entity.type
_entity.pdbx_description
1 polymer ?
#
loop_
_entity_poly.entity_id
_entity_poly.type
_entity_poly.pdbx_seq_one_letter_code
_entity_poly.pdbx_strand_id
1 'polypeptide(L)'
;MELALGSKATIHDQELRIGNHVITLDRRLQIATRFPSRDDLEYIGFDALLDGKLDAKTFHDKVVILGYDGNRMQKLPTPMGEIKAHRLFCYGLFDLYRRMTSSRKR
;
A
#
# COMPACT_ATOMS: atom_id res chain seq x y z
N MET A 1 -0.96 -4.06 -6.16
CA MET A 1 -1.84 -3.08 -6.86
C MET A 1 -2.80 -3.76 -7.82
N GLU A 2 -2.34 -4.68 -8.67
CA GLU A 2 -3.21 -5.42 -9.59
C GLU A 2 -4.41 -6.08 -8.89
N LEU A 3 -4.19 -6.72 -7.74
CA LEU A 3 -5.27 -7.28 -6.90
C LEU A 3 -6.31 -6.25 -6.46
N ALA A 4 -5.87 -5.04 -6.09
CA ALA A 4 -6.76 -3.98 -5.61
C ALA A 4 -7.55 -3.31 -6.74
N LEU A 5 -7.01 -3.33 -7.96
CA LEU A 5 -7.63 -2.71 -9.14
C LEU A 5 -8.27 -3.74 -10.09
N GLY A 6 -8.20 -5.03 -9.77
CA GLY A 6 -8.76 -6.12 -10.58
C GLY A 6 -8.22 -6.19 -12.01
N SER A 7 -7.05 -5.62 -12.27
CA SER A 7 -6.50 -5.46 -13.63
C SER A 7 -4.99 -5.68 -13.62
N LYS A 8 -4.46 -6.22 -14.72
CA LYS A 8 -3.02 -6.41 -14.91
C LYS A 8 -2.32 -5.08 -15.13
N ALA A 9 -1.11 -4.96 -14.59
CA ALA A 9 -0.22 -3.85 -14.78
C ALA A 9 0.60 -4.03 -16.07
N THR A 10 0.73 -2.95 -16.83
CA THR A 10 1.61 -2.86 -18.01
C THR A 10 2.43 -1.59 -17.91
N ILE A 11 3.70 -1.67 -18.33
CA ILE A 11 4.59 -0.51 -18.41
C ILE A 11 4.96 -0.31 -19.88
N HIS A 12 4.69 0.88 -20.39
CA HIS A 12 5.12 1.32 -21.71
C HIS A 12 5.75 2.71 -21.55
N ASP A 13 6.98 2.87 -22.03
CA ASP A 13 7.79 4.07 -21.80
C ASP A 13 7.86 4.46 -20.31
N GLN A 14 7.32 5.63 -19.95
CA GLN A 14 7.24 6.15 -18.58
C GLN A 14 5.80 6.12 -18.06
N GLU A 15 4.95 5.25 -18.57
CA GLU A 15 3.57 5.10 -18.12
C GLU A 15 3.35 3.71 -17.52
N LEU A 16 2.96 3.68 -16.25
CA LEU A 16 2.39 2.50 -15.63
C LEU A 16 0.87 2.56 -15.79
N ARG A 17 0.31 1.56 -16.47
CA ARG A 17 -1.12 1.41 -16.68
C ARG A 17 -1.65 0.19 -15.93
N ILE A 18 -2.76 0.36 -15.23
CA ILE A 18 -3.49 -0.73 -14.56
C ILE A 18 -4.98 -0.52 -14.85
N GLY A 19 -5.53 -1.32 -15.77
CA GLY A 19 -6.88 -1.08 -16.32
C GLY A 19 -6.98 0.31 -16.94
N ASN A 20 -7.92 1.13 -16.46
CA ASN A 20 -8.12 2.51 -16.93
C ASN A 20 -7.28 3.54 -16.15
N HIS A 21 -6.45 3.10 -15.20
CA HIS A 21 -5.60 3.98 -14.40
C HIS A 21 -4.23 4.11 -15.04
N VAL A 22 -3.77 5.34 -15.22
CA VAL A 22 -2.43 5.66 -15.75
C VAL A 22 -1.70 6.51 -14.73
N ILE A 23 -0.43 6.21 -14.51
CA ILE A 23 0.47 7.02 -13.70
C ILE A 23 1.81 7.19 -14.43
N THR A 24 2.30 8.42 -14.47
CA THR A 24 3.60 8.73 -15.04
C THR A 24 4.71 8.33 -14.05
N LEU A 25 5.69 7.61 -14.58
CA LEU A 25 6.92 7.20 -13.93
C LEU A 25 8.03 8.21 -14.22
N ASP A 26 9.07 8.24 -13.40
CA ASP A 26 10.27 9.00 -13.72
C ASP A 26 11.15 8.29 -14.77
N ARG A 27 12.29 8.91 -15.12
CA ARG A 27 13.27 8.34 -16.07
C ARG A 27 13.89 7.01 -15.61
N ARG A 28 13.74 6.63 -14.35
CA ARG A 28 14.20 5.37 -13.76
C ARG A 28 13.06 4.37 -13.58
N LEU A 29 11.88 4.65 -14.14
CA LEU A 29 10.66 3.85 -13.98
C LEU A 29 10.18 3.77 -12.53
N GLN A 30 10.38 4.84 -11.76
CA GLN A 30 10.04 4.91 -10.35
C GLN A 30 8.88 5.87 -10.10
N ILE A 31 8.23 5.67 -8.95
CA ILE A 31 7.18 6.55 -8.44
C ILE A 31 7.61 7.00 -7.05
N ALA A 32 7.80 8.31 -6.89
CA ALA A 32 8.00 8.90 -5.56
C ALA A 32 6.70 8.74 -4.74
N THR A 33 6.83 8.11 -3.57
CA THR A 33 5.72 7.96 -2.61
C THR A 33 5.55 9.23 -1.80
N ARG A 34 4.31 9.64 -1.58
CA ARG A 34 3.97 10.72 -0.63
C ARG A 34 3.59 10.13 0.72
N PHE A 35 4.32 10.53 1.75
CA PHE A 35 4.06 10.13 3.13
C PHE A 35 3.12 11.12 3.84
N PRO A 36 2.25 10.66 4.76
CA PRO A 36 1.57 11.55 5.69
C PRO A 36 2.55 12.21 6.66
N SER A 37 2.06 13.10 7.51
CA SER A 37 2.90 13.82 8.49
C SER A 37 3.30 12.97 9.70
N ARG A 38 2.58 11.89 9.98
CA ARG A 38 2.84 10.96 11.08
C ARG A 38 2.43 9.54 10.70
N ASP A 39 2.99 8.57 11.41
CA ASP A 39 2.63 7.17 11.24
C ASP A 39 1.34 6.84 12.01
N ASP A 40 0.21 6.73 11.31
CA ASP A 40 -1.11 6.43 11.87
C ASP A 40 -1.78 5.22 11.21
N LEU A 41 -1.00 4.40 10.49
CA LEU A 41 -1.53 3.21 9.85
C LEU A 41 -2.09 2.22 10.88
N GLU A 42 -3.41 2.11 10.87
CA GLU A 42 -4.15 1.09 11.62
C GLU A 42 -3.77 -0.31 11.12
N TYR A 43 -3.65 -1.23 12.06
CA TYR A 43 -3.43 -2.63 11.76
C TYR A 43 -4.18 -3.49 12.76
N ILE A 44 -4.47 -4.71 12.33
CA ILE A 44 -5.09 -5.73 13.14
C ILE A 44 -4.02 -6.76 13.48
N GLY A 45 -3.84 -7.02 14.78
CA GLY A 45 -2.98 -8.10 15.27
C GLY A 45 -3.49 -9.45 14.76
N PHE A 46 -2.59 -10.29 14.25
CA PHE A 46 -2.95 -11.61 13.75
C PHE A 46 -3.48 -12.53 14.85
N ASP A 47 -3.01 -12.33 16.09
CA ASP A 47 -3.49 -12.97 17.30
C ASP A 47 -4.98 -12.72 17.56
N ALA A 48 -5.48 -11.51 17.29
CA ALA A 48 -6.90 -11.19 17.48
C ALA A 48 -7.82 -11.98 16.52
N LEU A 49 -7.31 -12.38 15.35
CA LEU A 49 -8.02 -13.28 14.44
C LEU A 49 -8.00 -14.72 14.97
N LEU A 50 -6.85 -15.19 15.46
CA LEU A 50 -6.71 -16.56 16.00
C LEU A 50 -7.54 -16.77 17.27
N ASP A 51 -7.66 -15.74 18.10
CA ASP A 51 -8.45 -15.76 19.34
C ASP A 51 -9.98 -15.67 19.09
N GLY A 52 -10.41 -15.54 17.84
CA GLY A 52 -11.83 -15.37 17.49
C GLY A 52 -12.42 -14.02 17.92
N LYS A 53 -11.59 -13.05 18.30
CA LYS A 53 -12.02 -11.69 18.70
C LYS A 53 -12.46 -10.83 17.51
N LEU A 54 -12.15 -11.27 16.28
CA LEU A 54 -12.53 -10.63 15.04
C LEU A 54 -13.29 -11.61 14.15
N ASP A 55 -14.43 -11.16 13.62
CA ASP A 55 -15.19 -11.91 12.62
C ASP A 55 -14.42 -11.89 11.29
N ALA A 56 -14.17 -13.06 10.72
CA ALA A 56 -13.54 -13.22 9.41
C ALA A 56 -14.29 -12.47 8.30
N LYS A 57 -15.60 -12.24 8.45
CA LYS A 57 -16.40 -11.41 7.53
C LYS A 57 -15.87 -9.97 7.42
N THR A 58 -15.12 -9.48 8.40
CA THR A 58 -14.46 -8.15 8.37
C THR A 58 -13.50 -8.00 7.19
N PHE A 59 -12.98 -9.12 6.66
CA PHE A 59 -12.01 -9.15 5.56
C PHE A 59 -12.63 -9.50 4.20
N HIS A 60 -13.94 -9.74 4.15
CA HIS A 60 -14.63 -10.06 2.89
C HIS A 60 -14.46 -8.92 1.88
N ASP A 61 -14.20 -9.27 0.61
CA ASP A 61 -13.91 -8.34 -0.50
C ASP A 61 -12.76 -7.35 -0.26
N LYS A 62 -11.85 -7.65 0.66
CA LYS A 62 -10.66 -6.83 0.92
C LYS A 62 -9.41 -7.54 0.43
N VAL A 63 -8.46 -6.74 -0.07
CA VAL A 63 -7.07 -7.19 -0.21
C VAL A 63 -6.42 -7.14 1.17
N VAL A 64 -6.01 -8.29 1.68
CA VAL A 64 -5.32 -8.42 2.96
C VAL A 64 -3.81 -8.43 2.76
N ILE A 65 -3.09 -7.58 3.50
CA ILE A 65 -1.64 -7.56 3.53
C ILE A 65 -1.19 -8.12 4.88
N LEU A 66 -0.48 -9.25 4.86
CA LEU A 66 0.13 -9.81 6.06
C LEU A 66 1.53 -9.23 6.24
N GLY A 67 1.69 -8.38 7.25
CA GLY A 67 2.97 -7.80 7.65
C GLY A 67 3.51 -8.48 8.90
N TYR A 68 4.79 -8.86 8.88
CA TYR A 68 5.49 -9.25 10.10
C TYR A 68 5.81 -8.00 10.93
N ASP A 69 5.46 -7.99 12.21
CA ASP A 69 5.66 -6.82 13.08
C ASP A 69 6.61 -7.06 14.28
N GLY A 70 7.60 -7.94 14.13
CA GLY A 70 8.48 -8.29 15.24
C GLY A 70 9.53 -7.22 15.62
N ASN A 71 10.08 -7.36 16.83
CA ASN A 71 11.07 -6.44 17.40
C ASN A 71 12.39 -6.35 16.61
N ARG A 72 12.72 -7.39 15.82
CA ARG A 72 13.92 -7.44 14.98
C ARG A 72 13.72 -6.85 13.59
N MET A 73 12.54 -6.32 13.29
CA MET A 73 12.28 -5.74 11.98
C MET A 73 13.09 -4.45 11.79
N GLN A 74 13.71 -4.33 10.61
CA GLN A 74 14.39 -3.11 10.20
C GLN A 74 13.44 -1.91 10.23
N LYS A 75 13.92 -0.83 10.85
CA LYS A 75 13.31 0.49 10.77
C LYS A 75 14.06 1.33 9.74
N LEU A 76 13.32 2.18 9.05
CA LEU A 76 13.83 3.06 8.01
C LEU A 76 13.50 4.51 8.39
N PRO A 77 14.45 5.44 8.23
CA PRO A 77 14.20 6.86 8.45
C PRO A 77 13.27 7.39 7.36
N THR A 78 12.23 8.12 7.76
CA THR A 78 11.26 8.75 6.87
C THR A 78 10.89 10.15 7.38
N PRO A 79 10.20 10.98 6.59
CA PRO A 79 9.64 12.25 7.09
C PRO A 79 8.68 12.09 8.28
N MET A 80 8.12 10.91 8.51
CA MET A 80 7.25 10.60 9.67
C MET A 80 8.04 10.15 10.92
N GLY A 81 9.36 10.10 10.84
CA GLY A 81 10.23 9.44 11.82
C GLY A 81 10.65 8.03 11.38
N GLU A 82 11.20 7.27 12.32
CA GLU A 82 11.60 5.88 12.07
C GLU A 82 10.39 4.95 12.07
N ILE A 83 10.11 4.32 10.93
CA ILE A 83 9.02 3.36 10.79
C ILE A 83 9.53 1.99 10.34
N LYS A 84 8.81 0.93 10.70
CA LYS A 84 9.13 -0.43 10.27
C LYS A 84 8.95 -0.59 8.76
N ALA A 85 9.81 -1.37 8.11
CA ALA A 85 9.85 -1.50 6.65
C ALA A 85 8.51 -1.94 6.01
N HIS A 86 7.74 -2.83 6.65
CA HIS A 86 6.43 -3.23 6.13
C HIS A 86 5.41 -2.06 6.10
N ARG A 87 5.49 -1.14 7.06
CA ARG A 87 4.63 0.06 7.10
C ARG A 87 4.98 0.99 5.95
N LEU A 88 6.28 1.16 5.67
CA LEU A 88 6.77 1.91 4.51
C LEU A 88 6.19 1.36 3.20
N PHE A 89 6.23 0.03 3.05
CA PHE A 89 5.65 -0.66 1.90
C PHE A 89 4.13 -0.39 1.78
N CYS A 90 3.38 -0.50 2.87
CA CYS A 90 1.95 -0.19 2.89
C CYS A 90 1.66 1.26 2.49
N TYR A 91 2.40 2.24 3.01
CA TYR A 91 2.24 3.65 2.61
C TYR A 91 2.50 3.86 1.11
N GLY A 92 3.51 3.20 0.54
CA GLY A 92 3.77 3.21 -0.90
C GLY A 92 2.58 2.70 -1.71
N LEU A 93 1.99 1.58 -1.28
CA LEU A 93 0.79 1.03 -1.92
C LEU A 93 -0.42 1.95 -1.79
N PHE A 94 -0.66 2.53 -0.61
CA PHE A 94 -1.81 3.41 -0.40
C PHE A 94 -1.68 4.72 -1.17
N ASP A 95 -0.49 5.32 -1.20
CA ASP A 95 -0.26 6.51 -2.02
C ASP A 95 -0.50 6.23 -3.51
N LEU A 96 0.07 5.13 -4.00
CA LEU A 96 -0.12 4.70 -5.39
C LEU A 96 -1.60 4.46 -5.71
N TYR A 97 -2.31 3.73 -4.84
CA TYR A 97 -3.73 3.47 -5.00
C TYR A 97 -4.56 4.74 -5.02
N ARG A 98 -4.32 5.68 -4.09
CA ARG A 98 -5.01 6.98 -4.05
C ARG A 98 -4.77 7.78 -5.32
N ARG A 99 -3.52 7.82 -5.82
CA ARG A 99 -3.18 8.55 -7.05
C ARG A 99 -3.87 7.96 -8.28
N MET A 100 -3.90 6.64 -8.38
CA MET A 100 -4.58 5.96 -9.48
C MET A 100 -6.11 6.17 -9.44
N THR A 101 -6.73 6.06 -8.27
CA THR A 101 -8.19 6.17 -8.11
C THR A 101 -8.70 7.62 -8.13
N SER A 102 -7.90 8.59 -7.68
CA SER A 102 -8.25 10.02 -7.72
C SER A 102 -8.25 10.61 -9.13
N SER A 103 -7.57 9.95 -10.08
CA SER A 103 -7.56 10.35 -11.51
C SER A 103 -8.92 10.19 -12.21
N ARG A 104 -9.90 9.56 -11.54
CA ARG A 104 -11.23 9.22 -12.09
C ARG A 104 -12.23 10.39 -12.16
N LYS A 105 -11.82 11.63 -11.82
CA LYS A 105 -12.66 12.83 -12.01
C LYS A 105 -12.32 13.49 -13.35
N ARG A 106 -12.85 12.97 -14.46
CA ARG A 106 -13.10 13.69 -15.71
C ARG A 106 -14.09 12.92 -16.56
#